data_AF-A0AA95GEC3-F1
#
_entry.id   AF-A0AA95GEC3-F1
#
_cell.length_a   1.000
_cell.length_b   1.000
_cell.length_c   1.000
_cell.angle_alpha   90.00
_cell.angle_beta   90.00
_cell.angle_gamma   90.00
#
_symmetry.space_group_name_H-M   'P 1'
#
loop_
_entity.id
_entity.type
_entity.pdbx_description
1 polymer ?
#
loop_
_entity_poly.entity_id
_entity_poly.type
_entity_poly.pdbx_seq_one_letter_code
_entity_poly.pdbx_strand_id
1 'polypeptide(L)' 'MNVYEKLNEVMKVEKISLDISPNISWPKVERLLRHKQLEKYSIWLTTGKIIPEVGQISPTLAHNGLMKITS' A
#
# COMPACT_ATOMS: atom_id res chain seq x y z
N MET A 1 5.67 -12.16 4.78
CA MET A 1 4.95 -11.47 3.70
C MET A 1 5.96 -10.71 2.85
N ASN A 2 6.08 -11.07 1.58
CA ASN A 2 7.02 -10.43 0.66
C ASN A 2 6.40 -9.17 -0.01
N VAL A 3 7.22 -8.40 -0.72
CA VAL A 3 6.77 -7.14 -1.38
C VAL A 3 5.66 -7.39 -2.40
N TYR A 4 5.71 -8.51 -3.14
CA TYR A 4 4.69 -8.88 -4.11
C TYR A 4 3.32 -9.12 -3.44
N GLU A 5 3.29 -9.86 -2.33
CA GLU A 5 2.06 -10.08 -1.56
C GLU A 5 1.48 -8.75 -1.04
N LYS A 6 2.35 -7.88 -0.50
CA LYS A 6 1.95 -6.55 -0.01
C LYS A 6 1.36 -5.68 -1.13
N LEU A 7 1.98 -5.66 -2.31
CA LEU A 7 1.46 -4.94 -3.46
C LEU A 7 0.13 -5.52 -3.91
N ASN A 8 -0.02 -6.83 -3.97
CA ASN A 8 -1.26 -7.47 -4.37
C ASN A 8 -2.44 -7.09 -3.46
N GLU A 9 -2.21 -6.98 -2.15
CA GLU A 9 -3.23 -6.46 -1.22
C GLU A 9 -3.62 -5.02 -1.53
N VAL A 10 -2.64 -4.15 -1.70
CA VAL A 10 -2.87 -2.74 -2.03
C VAL A 10 -3.65 -2.58 -3.34
N MET A 11 -3.28 -3.35 -4.35
CA MET A 11 -3.93 -3.33 -5.66
C MET A 11 -5.38 -3.81 -5.59
N LYS A 12 -5.66 -4.84 -4.79
CA LYS A 12 -7.04 -5.30 -4.52
C LYS A 12 -7.88 -4.22 -3.85
N VAL A 13 -7.35 -3.51 -2.86
CA VAL A 13 -8.08 -2.47 -2.12
C VAL A 13 -8.37 -1.26 -3.00
N GLU A 14 -7.39 -0.81 -3.78
CA GLU A 14 -7.56 0.32 -4.71
C GLU A 14 -8.27 -0.10 -6.02
N LYS A 15 -8.63 -1.38 -6.17
CA LYS A 15 -9.23 -1.96 -7.39
C LYS A 15 -8.41 -1.68 -8.65
N ILE A 16 -7.10 -1.64 -8.52
CA ILE A 16 -6.18 -1.43 -9.63
C ILE A 16 -5.87 -2.79 -10.25
N SER A 17 -6.12 -2.94 -11.56
CA SER A 17 -5.75 -4.12 -12.31
C SER A 17 -4.45 -3.85 -13.08
N LEU A 18 -3.31 -4.05 -12.44
CA LEU A 18 -2.01 -4.12 -13.13
C LEU A 18 -1.44 -5.51 -12.96
N ASP A 19 -0.85 -6.03 -14.03
CA ASP A 19 -0.12 -7.28 -14.00
C ASP A 19 1.20 -7.08 -13.25
N ILE A 20 1.22 -7.44 -11.97
CA ILE A 20 2.43 -7.47 -11.15
C ILE A 20 2.97 -8.89 -11.16
N SER A 21 4.23 -9.05 -11.57
CA SER A 21 4.92 -10.34 -11.51
C SER A 21 5.58 -10.54 -10.15
N PRO A 22 5.71 -11.79 -9.66
CA PRO A 22 6.36 -12.09 -8.37
C PRO A 22 7.85 -11.69 -8.32
N ASN A 23 8.51 -11.53 -9.47
CA ASN A 23 9.88 -11.02 -9.61
C ASN A 23 9.92 -9.52 -9.95
N ILE A 24 9.01 -8.71 -9.39
CA ILE A 24 9.01 -7.27 -9.63
C ILE A 24 10.27 -6.61 -9.06
N SER A 25 10.97 -5.84 -9.90
CA SER A 25 12.15 -5.08 -9.49
C SER A 25 11.77 -3.83 -8.69
N TRP A 26 12.59 -3.45 -7.72
CA TRP A 26 12.35 -2.28 -6.86
C TRP A 26 12.02 -0.98 -7.62
N PRO A 27 12.70 -0.62 -8.74
CA PRO A 27 12.33 0.59 -9.49
C PRO A 27 10.91 0.59 -10.06
N LYS A 28 10.36 -0.60 -10.38
CA LYS A 28 8.95 -0.72 -10.79
C LYS A 28 8.03 -0.50 -9.60
N VAL A 29 8.39 -1.01 -8.42
CA VAL A 29 7.67 -0.77 -7.16
C VAL A 29 7.64 0.72 -6.84
N GLU A 30 8.78 1.42 -6.93
CA GLU A 30 8.83 2.86 -6.72
C GLU A 30 7.93 3.61 -7.71
N ARG A 31 7.93 3.23 -8.99
CA ARG A 31 7.05 3.83 -9.99
C ARG A 31 5.57 3.62 -9.66
N LEU A 32 5.20 2.46 -9.11
CA LEU A 32 3.86 2.19 -8.61
C LEU A 32 3.53 3.05 -7.39
N LEU A 33 4.43 3.13 -6.39
CA LEU A 33 4.21 3.96 -5.20
C LEU A 33 4.07 5.46 -5.51
N ARG A 34 4.65 5.94 -6.61
CA ARG A 34 4.47 7.31 -7.11
C ARG A 34 3.07 7.60 -7.65
N HIS A 35 2.21 6.59 -7.82
CA HIS A 35 0.80 6.84 -8.08
C HIS A 35 0.16 7.44 -6.83
N LYS A 36 -0.58 8.54 -6.98
CA LYS A 36 -1.23 9.27 -5.87
C LYS A 36 -2.13 8.40 -4.98
N GLN A 37 -2.69 7.33 -5.54
CA GLN A 37 -3.51 6.34 -4.81
C GLN A 37 -2.67 5.36 -4.00
N LEU A 38 -1.42 5.13 -4.39
CA LEU A 38 -0.50 4.16 -3.81
C LEU A 38 0.51 4.78 -2.83
N GLU A 39 0.74 6.08 -2.92
CA GLU A 39 1.69 6.82 -2.08
C GLU A 39 1.43 6.65 -0.58
N LYS A 40 0.15 6.57 -0.19
CA LYS A 40 -0.32 6.33 1.18
C LYS A 40 0.11 4.98 1.76
N TYR A 41 0.57 4.04 0.93
CA TYR A 41 1.06 2.73 1.38
C TYR A 41 2.58 2.64 1.43
N SER A 42 3.30 3.69 1.03
CA SER A 42 4.78 3.66 0.88
C SER A 42 5.49 3.29 2.18
N ILE A 43 5.11 3.91 3.31
CA ILE A 43 5.70 3.62 4.62
C ILE A 43 5.38 2.20 5.08
N TRP A 44 4.15 1.73 4.85
CA TRP A 44 3.75 0.37 5.20
C TRP A 44 4.45 -0.69 4.34
N LEU A 45 4.65 -0.39 3.05
CA LEU A 45 5.33 -1.29 2.14
C LEU A 45 6.79 -1.49 2.56
N THR A 46 7.49 -0.39 2.82
CA THR A 46 8.93 -0.35 3.16
C THR A 46 9.21 -0.79 4.60
N THR A 47 8.45 -0.30 5.56
CA THR A 47 8.75 -0.49 7.00
C THR A 47 7.79 -1.42 7.73
N GLY A 48 6.63 -1.73 7.13
CA GLY A 48 5.54 -2.47 7.80
C GLY A 48 4.74 -1.64 8.80
N LYS A 49 5.13 -0.39 9.05
CA LYS A 49 4.45 0.53 9.98
C LYS A 49 3.40 1.37 9.25
N ILE A 50 2.41 1.87 10.00
CA ILE A 50 1.43 2.84 9.52
C ILE A 50 1.60 4.15 10.31
N ILE A 51 1.35 5.28 9.67
CA ILE A 51 1.30 6.61 10.27
C ILE A 51 -0.01 7.28 9.82
N PRO A 52 -1.14 6.97 10.47
CA PRO A 52 -2.46 7.44 10.05
C PRO A 52 -2.57 8.97 10.00
N GLU A 53 -1.85 9.66 10.89
CA GLU A 53 -1.86 11.13 11.04
C GLU A 53 -1.46 11.88 9.77
N VAL A 54 -0.58 11.28 8.95
CA VAL A 54 -0.14 11.85 7.67
C VAL A 54 -0.74 11.11 6.48
N GLY A 55 -1.79 10.31 6.73
CA GLY A 55 -2.46 9.51 5.70
C GLY A 55 -1.65 8.31 5.21
N GLN A 56 -0.57 7.92 5.89
CA GLN A 56 0.21 6.72 5.56
C GLN A 56 -0.40 5.51 6.27
N ILE A 57 -1.09 4.64 5.54
CA ILE A 57 -1.93 3.58 6.10
C ILE A 57 -1.66 2.24 5.44
N SER A 58 -2.14 1.16 6.04
CA SER A 58 -2.10 -0.18 5.44
C SER A 58 -3.32 -0.39 4.54
N PRO A 59 -3.26 -1.29 3.54
CA PRO A 59 -4.41 -1.64 2.72
C PRO A 59 -5.60 -2.12 3.55
N THR A 60 -5.36 -2.87 4.63
CA THR A 60 -6.41 -3.27 5.57
C THR A 60 -7.11 -2.06 6.19
N LEU A 61 -6.37 -1.04 6.63
CA LEU A 61 -6.94 0.16 7.24
C LEU A 61 -7.69 1.02 6.21
N ALA A 62 -7.16 1.12 4.99
CA ALA A 62 -7.80 1.82 3.88
C ALA A 62 -9.11 1.16 3.45
N HIS A 63 -9.14 -0.18 3.41
CA HIS A 63 -10.33 -0.95 3.06
C HIS A 63 -11.42 -0.85 4.14
N ASN A 64 -11.02 -0.92 5.40
CA ASN A 64 -11.97 -1.02 6.51
C ASN A 64 -12.55 0.34 6.95
N GLY A 65 -12.14 1.45 6.32
CA GLY A 65 -12.61 2.81 6.63
C GLY A 65 -12.39 3.24 8.09
N LEU A 66 -11.62 2.45 8.85
CA LEU A 66 -11.54 2.50 10.30
C LEU A 66 -10.47 3.50 10.71
N MET A 67 -10.65 4.77 10.34
CA MET A 67 -10.11 5.86 11.14
C MET A 67 -10.92 5.94 12.45
N LYS A 68 -10.76 4.93 13.31
CA LYS A 68 -11.09 5.13 14.73
C LYS A 68 -9.98 6.00 15.30
N ILE A 69 -10.15 7.31 15.15
CA ILE A 69 -9.73 8.27 16.16
C ILE A 69 -10.42 7.86 17.45
N THR A 70 -9.80 6.95 18.20
CA THR A 70 -10.19 6.77 19.60
C THR A 70 -9.61 7.96 20.33
N SER A 71 -10.43 9.00 20.47
CA SER A 71 -10.20 10.11 21.40
C SER A 71 -10.03 9.62 22.82
#